data_AF-A0A933PWC0-F1
#
_entry.id   AF-A0A933PWC0-F1
#
_cell.length_a   1.000
_cell.length_b   1.000
_cell.length_c   1.000
_cell.angle_alpha   90.00
_cell.angle_beta   90.00
_cell.angle_gamma   90.00
#
_symmetry.space_group_name_H-M   'P 1'
#
loop_
_entity.id
_entity.type
_entity.pdbx_description
1 polymer ?
#
loop_
_entity_poly.entity_id
_entity_poly.type
_entity_poly.pdbx_seq_one_letter_code
_entity_poly.pdbx_strand_id
1 'polypeptide(L)'
;MITGYLRIIFVFFILFYSVSAHDLFELIGQNGKVSVTLNEESNFDMKEGLPYTTFTIKTTANSHLVLKSDSAYIVIGENTELAHHDRMFRIDKGTVHVRSSTPTNTEFKCVVDRELYTISGRGFTIIKSNRTMIATVKNGAIIHVSGDLDLDYMLETYQQSSLSDGLSAPEEASAATLKTVANLDGIIDAKVNASIARDIRRYSFQVFKKTQYETTVFRVVHRKPGTNVFIFAPHADEQSAAIVAERFKDAVINNGSITIIPYPVKPAAAMLERLHIFDMNRAFKEKMPDKPNEIEQIAVRYKQMLKEYNIHLVLNMHEGLGWHVSERDKEDLGQTVVYDDKKFDATAKRAIDNINKRIEVKDFRMLPLYKPMPDTLTYYACKRGLDAFGIEVQREITLNKKILLQYAMAEEFLRIYQLK
;
A
#
# COMPACT_ATOMS: atom_id res chain seq x y z
N MET A 1 1.06 26.27 -47.44
CA MET A 1 0.59 25.09 -46.70
C MET A 1 1.79 24.17 -46.48
N ILE A 2 2.49 24.35 -45.36
CA ILE A 2 3.47 23.38 -44.83
C ILE A 2 3.25 23.43 -43.31
N THR A 3 2.73 22.35 -42.76
CA THR A 3 2.44 22.14 -41.34
C THR A 3 3.73 21.80 -40.60
N GLY A 4 4.24 22.76 -39.82
CA GLY A 4 5.33 22.52 -38.87
C GLY A 4 4.80 21.96 -37.56
N TYR A 5 5.08 20.69 -37.28
CA TYR A 5 4.84 20.09 -35.96
C TYR A 5 5.94 20.52 -34.99
N LEU A 6 5.56 21.32 -34.00
CA LEU A 6 6.36 21.66 -32.83
C LEU A 6 6.43 20.42 -31.91
N ARG A 7 7.59 19.75 -31.84
CA ARG A 7 7.85 18.71 -30.83
C ARG A 7 8.20 19.38 -29.51
N ILE A 8 7.26 19.35 -28.57
CA ILE A 8 7.47 19.71 -27.17
C ILE A 8 8.21 18.54 -26.50
N ILE A 9 9.45 18.76 -26.07
CA ILE A 9 10.22 17.82 -25.24
C ILE A 9 9.82 18.08 -23.77
N PHE A 10 9.16 17.11 -23.14
CA PHE A 10 8.96 17.11 -21.70
C PHE A 10 10.19 16.50 -21.02
N VAL A 11 10.95 17.31 -20.29
CA VAL A 11 11.99 16.82 -19.39
C VAL A 11 11.34 16.55 -18.03
N PHE A 12 11.06 15.28 -17.73
CA PHE A 12 10.65 14.85 -16.40
C PHE A 12 11.90 14.66 -15.54
N PHE A 13 12.02 15.42 -14.46
CA PHE A 13 12.96 15.10 -13.38
C PHE A 13 12.41 13.87 -12.64
N ILE A 14 12.95 12.70 -12.94
CA ILE A 14 12.70 11.47 -12.16
C ILE A 14 13.71 11.48 -10.99
N LEU A 15 13.21 11.54 -9.76
CA LEU A 15 14.04 11.26 -8.59
C LEU A 15 14.37 9.75 -8.59
N PHE A 16 15.66 9.41 -8.68
CA PHE A 16 16.15 8.04 -8.53
C PHE A 16 16.63 7.83 -7.09
N TYR A 17 16.16 6.75 -6.44
CA TYR A 17 16.78 6.25 -5.23
C TYR A 17 17.72 5.11 -5.62
N SER A 18 19.02 5.32 -5.39
CA SER A 18 20.04 4.31 -5.62
C SER A 18 20.09 3.35 -4.44
N VAL A 19 20.13 2.04 -4.72
CA VAL A 19 20.58 1.03 -3.75
C VAL A 19 22.06 1.35 -3.48
N SER A 20 22.31 2.27 -2.54
CA SER A 20 23.65 2.82 -2.32
C SER A 20 23.90 3.24 -0.87
N ALA A 21 25.13 2.99 -0.43
CA ALA A 21 25.89 3.53 0.71
C ALA A 21 25.32 3.40 2.15
N HIS A 22 24.00 3.29 2.36
CA HIS A 22 23.40 3.27 3.71
C HIS A 22 22.39 2.15 3.93
N ASP A 23 22.12 1.32 2.92
CA ASP A 23 21.16 0.23 3.02
C ASP A 23 21.71 -0.92 3.87
N LEU A 24 21.11 -1.13 5.04
CA LEU A 24 21.26 -2.38 5.80
C LEU A 24 20.48 -3.46 5.05
N PHE A 25 21.15 -4.54 4.62
CA PHE A 25 20.46 -5.65 3.96
C PHE A 25 19.90 -6.62 4.99
N GLU A 26 18.59 -6.54 5.22
CA GLU A 26 17.86 -7.49 6.05
C GLU A 26 17.64 -8.80 5.28
N LEU A 27 18.06 -9.93 5.87
CA LEU A 27 17.72 -11.25 5.35
C LEU A 27 16.26 -11.58 5.67
N ILE A 28 15.38 -11.51 4.67
CA ILE A 28 13.94 -11.76 4.87
C ILE A 28 13.49 -13.16 4.46
N GLY A 29 14.30 -13.89 3.70
CA GLY A 29 14.02 -15.27 3.30
C GLY A 29 15.21 -16.04 2.76
N GLN A 30 15.23 -17.34 3.03
CA GLN A 30 16.19 -18.29 2.47
C GLN A 30 15.48 -19.61 2.18
N ASN A 31 15.87 -20.28 1.10
CA ASN A 31 15.58 -21.69 0.87
C ASN A 31 16.86 -22.40 0.44
N GLY A 32 17.05 -23.63 0.91
CA GLY A 32 18.20 -24.46 0.54
C GLY A 32 19.54 -23.92 1.04
N LYS A 33 20.62 -24.45 0.45
CA LYS A 33 21.99 -24.18 0.88
C LYS A 33 22.47 -22.85 0.30
N VAL A 34 22.73 -21.90 1.19
CA VAL A 34 23.34 -20.61 0.86
C VAL A 34 24.62 -20.45 1.68
N SER A 35 25.70 -20.06 1.02
CA SER A 35 26.95 -19.66 1.65
C SER A 35 27.08 -18.15 1.57
N VAL A 36 27.33 -17.53 2.71
CA VAL A 36 27.70 -16.11 2.81
C VAL A 36 29.12 -16.07 3.34
N THR A 37 30.02 -15.42 2.60
CA THR A 37 31.40 -15.17 3.02
C THR A 37 31.57 -13.68 3.21
N LEU A 38 32.09 -13.27 4.36
CA LEU A 38 32.48 -11.89 4.61
C LEU A 38 33.99 -11.76 4.43
N ASN A 39 34.43 -10.68 3.80
CA ASN A 39 35.85 -10.48 3.51
C ASN A 39 36.59 -9.74 4.64
N GLU A 40 35.90 -9.34 5.71
CA GLU A 40 36.50 -8.73 6.91
C GLU A 40 36.23 -9.60 8.15
N GLU A 41 37.23 -9.71 9.04
CA GLU A 41 37.12 -10.37 10.34
C GLU A 41 36.10 -9.64 11.23
N SER A 42 34.84 -10.02 11.13
CA SER A 42 33.77 -9.52 11.98
C SER A 42 32.96 -10.70 12.53
N ASN A 43 32.61 -10.63 13.82
CA ASN A 43 31.67 -11.56 14.44
C ASN A 43 30.28 -11.28 13.88
N PHE A 44 29.96 -11.93 12.76
CA PHE A 44 28.72 -11.73 12.03
C PHE A 44 27.63 -12.70 12.47
N ASP A 45 26.48 -12.15 12.85
CA ASP A 45 25.23 -12.89 12.96
C ASP A 45 24.35 -12.58 11.73
N MET A 46 24.07 -13.60 10.91
CA MET A 46 23.13 -13.50 9.78
C MET A 46 21.75 -12.95 10.16
N LYS A 47 21.36 -13.06 11.43
CA LYS A 47 20.07 -12.53 11.93
C LYS A 47 20.07 -11.01 12.08
N GLU A 48 21.23 -10.37 12.16
CA GLU A 48 21.36 -8.92 12.33
C GLU A 48 21.48 -8.16 10.99
N GLY A 49 21.57 -8.89 9.87
CA GLY A 49 21.65 -8.32 8.50
C GLY A 49 23.07 -8.25 7.97
N LEU A 50 23.25 -8.21 6.64
CA LEU A 50 24.57 -8.24 6.02
C LEU A 50 25.31 -6.90 6.20
N PRO A 51 26.63 -6.94 6.49
CA PRO A 51 27.42 -5.74 6.75
C PRO A 51 27.64 -4.90 5.48
N TYR A 52 27.90 -3.61 5.70
CA TYR A 52 27.97 -2.58 4.67
C TYR A 52 29.17 -2.70 3.71
N THR A 53 30.26 -3.37 4.12
CA THR A 53 31.56 -3.25 3.48
C THR A 53 31.77 -4.26 2.37
N THR A 54 31.74 -5.57 2.64
CA THR A 54 31.97 -6.58 1.61
C THR A 54 31.43 -7.96 1.95
N PHE A 55 30.66 -8.55 1.03
CA PHE A 55 30.20 -9.94 1.15
C PHE A 55 30.16 -10.67 -0.20
N THR A 56 30.25 -12.00 -0.16
CA THR A 56 30.01 -12.89 -1.28
C THR A 56 28.91 -13.89 -0.91
N ILE A 57 27.90 -14.02 -1.76
CA ILE A 57 26.79 -14.95 -1.61
C ILE A 57 26.86 -16.00 -2.71
N LYS A 58 26.79 -17.28 -2.32
CA LYS A 58 26.73 -18.43 -3.23
C LYS A 58 25.50 -19.27 -2.93
N THR A 59 24.68 -19.50 -3.94
CA THR A 59 23.50 -20.36 -3.88
C THR A 59 23.71 -21.62 -4.74
N THR A 60 23.13 -22.74 -4.33
CA THR A 60 23.12 -24.01 -5.10
C THR A 60 21.81 -24.18 -5.88
N ALA A 61 21.65 -25.32 -6.58
CA ALA A 61 20.39 -25.71 -7.20
C ALA A 61 19.23 -25.70 -6.19
N ASN A 62 18.04 -25.29 -6.63
CA ASN A 62 16.82 -25.17 -5.82
C ASN A 62 16.94 -24.26 -4.57
N SER A 63 17.96 -23.41 -4.49
CA SER A 63 18.15 -22.49 -3.38
C SER A 63 17.94 -21.05 -3.81
N HIS A 64 17.52 -20.21 -2.87
CA HIS A 64 17.43 -18.77 -3.07
C HIS A 64 17.67 -18.02 -1.77
N LEU A 65 18.09 -16.77 -1.90
CA LEU A 65 18.21 -15.82 -0.79
C LEU A 65 17.45 -14.55 -1.13
N VAL A 66 16.74 -13.97 -0.16
CA VAL A 66 15.98 -12.73 -0.31
C VAL A 66 16.50 -11.70 0.67
N LEU A 67 17.05 -10.62 0.13
CA LEU A 67 17.51 -9.46 0.87
C LEU A 67 16.51 -8.31 0.71
N LYS A 68 16.32 -7.53 1.77
CA LYS A 68 15.56 -6.29 1.78
C LYS A 68 16.49 -5.14 2.15
N SER A 69 16.38 -4.04 1.42
CA SER A 69 16.98 -2.73 1.70
C SER A 69 15.86 -1.70 1.84
N ASP A 70 16.19 -0.43 2.10
CA ASP A 70 15.16 0.62 2.17
C ASP A 70 14.55 0.88 0.79
N SER A 71 15.31 0.68 -0.29
CA SER A 71 14.95 1.04 -1.66
C SER A 71 14.57 -0.16 -2.55
N ALA A 72 14.92 -1.39 -2.17
CA ALA A 72 14.68 -2.58 -2.98
C ALA A 72 14.61 -3.90 -2.21
N TYR A 73 13.94 -4.87 -2.83
CA TYR A 73 14.04 -6.31 -2.54
C TYR A 73 14.92 -6.97 -3.60
N ILE A 74 15.86 -7.80 -3.16
CA ILE A 74 16.82 -8.49 -4.03
C ILE A 74 16.69 -10.00 -3.80
N VAL A 75 16.37 -10.76 -4.85
CA VAL A 75 16.40 -12.22 -4.83
C VAL A 75 17.58 -12.75 -5.62
N ILE A 76 18.39 -13.52 -4.91
CA ILE A 76 19.52 -14.25 -5.44
C ILE A 76 19.00 -15.65 -5.72
N GLY A 77 18.83 -15.97 -7.00
CA GLY A 77 18.25 -17.22 -7.48
C GLY A 77 19.19 -18.40 -7.30
N GLU A 78 18.86 -19.54 -7.89
CA GLU A 78 19.68 -20.74 -7.80
C GLU A 78 21.00 -20.61 -8.57
N ASN A 79 22.01 -21.41 -8.18
CA ASN A 79 23.32 -21.47 -8.83
C ASN A 79 23.98 -20.10 -9.05
N THR A 80 23.73 -19.16 -8.14
CA THR A 80 24.11 -17.76 -8.26
C THR A 80 25.30 -17.43 -7.39
N GLU A 81 26.23 -16.66 -7.94
CA GLU A 81 27.37 -16.08 -7.22
C GLU A 81 27.32 -14.56 -7.37
N LEU A 82 26.99 -13.90 -6.25
CA LEU A 82 26.86 -12.46 -6.15
C LEU A 82 27.86 -11.94 -5.11
N ALA A 83 28.75 -11.05 -5.51
CA ALA A 83 29.58 -10.30 -4.58
C ALA A 83 29.07 -8.87 -4.45
N HIS A 84 29.31 -8.26 -3.30
CA HIS A 84 29.13 -6.84 -3.04
C HIS A 84 30.43 -6.31 -2.44
N HIS A 85 31.06 -5.35 -3.10
CA HIS A 85 32.31 -4.73 -2.67
C HIS A 85 32.29 -3.26 -3.09
N ASP A 86 32.72 -2.35 -2.21
CA ASP A 86 32.79 -0.91 -2.49
C ASP A 86 31.53 -0.33 -3.18
N ARG A 87 30.35 -0.70 -2.65
CA ARG A 87 29.03 -0.20 -3.13
C ARG A 87 28.66 -0.68 -4.54
N MET A 88 29.29 -1.75 -5.00
CA MET A 88 29.09 -2.31 -6.33
C MET A 88 28.76 -3.80 -6.20
N PHE A 89 27.69 -4.22 -6.84
CA PHE A 89 27.41 -5.64 -6.99
C PHE A 89 28.28 -6.20 -8.12
N ARG A 90 28.74 -7.45 -7.99
CA ARG A 90 29.36 -8.21 -9.08
C ARG A 90 28.61 -9.52 -9.23
N ILE A 91 28.11 -9.78 -10.43
CA ILE A 91 27.36 -10.99 -10.73
C ILE A 91 28.27 -11.90 -11.55
N ASP A 92 28.79 -12.95 -10.92
CA ASP A 92 29.72 -13.87 -11.58
C ASP A 92 28.95 -14.94 -12.36
N LYS A 93 27.80 -15.40 -11.84
CA LYS A 93 26.87 -16.33 -12.51
C LYS A 93 25.51 -16.35 -11.83
N GLY A 94 24.50 -16.88 -12.51
CA GLY A 94 23.17 -17.18 -11.98
C GLY A 94 22.16 -16.07 -12.24
N THR A 95 21.21 -15.88 -11.33
CA THR A 95 20.09 -14.94 -11.52
C THR A 95 19.92 -14.03 -10.32
N VAL A 96 19.81 -12.74 -10.56
CA VAL A 96 19.50 -11.72 -9.55
C VAL A 96 18.26 -10.97 -9.97
N HIS A 97 17.21 -11.04 -9.16
CA HIS A 97 15.96 -10.31 -9.38
C HIS A 97 15.87 -9.15 -8.39
N VAL A 98 15.58 -7.94 -8.87
CA VAL A 98 15.50 -6.72 -8.07
C VAL A 98 14.12 -6.10 -8.27
N ARG A 99 13.48 -5.69 -7.16
CA ARG A 99 12.20 -5.00 -7.18
C ARG A 99 12.21 -3.82 -6.22
N SER A 100 11.71 -2.67 -6.66
CA SER A 100 11.57 -1.51 -5.79
C SER A 100 10.70 -1.81 -4.57
N SER A 101 11.12 -1.32 -3.40
CA SER A 101 10.34 -1.37 -2.17
C SER A 101 9.23 -0.30 -2.13
N THR A 102 9.24 0.62 -3.10
CA THR A 102 8.33 1.77 -3.20
C THR A 102 7.67 1.83 -4.58
N PRO A 103 6.64 2.68 -4.77
CA PRO A 103 6.07 2.92 -6.09
C PRO A 103 7.01 3.59 -7.11
N THR A 104 8.18 4.08 -6.69
CA THR A 104 9.18 4.74 -7.55
C THR A 104 10.23 3.78 -8.07
N ASN A 105 11.02 4.19 -9.06
CA ASN A 105 12.13 3.40 -9.58
C ASN A 105 13.23 3.24 -8.52
N THR A 106 13.86 2.07 -8.51
CA THR A 106 15.09 1.79 -7.78
C THR A 106 16.24 1.66 -8.76
N GLU A 107 17.43 2.11 -8.38
CA GLU A 107 18.65 1.99 -9.18
C GLU A 107 19.58 0.93 -8.58
N PHE A 108 20.10 0.04 -9.43
CA PHE A 108 21.00 -1.06 -9.07
C PHE A 108 22.26 -0.98 -9.92
N LYS A 109 23.42 -0.84 -9.25
CA LYS A 109 24.73 -0.78 -9.90
C LYS A 109 25.43 -2.12 -9.79
N CYS A 110 25.84 -2.66 -10.94
CA CYS A 110 26.58 -3.91 -10.95
C CYS A 110 27.67 -3.98 -12.03
N VAL A 111 28.74 -4.71 -11.72
CA VAL A 111 29.76 -5.15 -12.66
C VAL A 111 29.39 -6.52 -13.21
N VAL A 112 29.37 -6.63 -14.54
CA VAL A 112 29.19 -7.89 -15.26
C VAL A 112 30.21 -7.95 -16.39
N ASP A 113 30.99 -9.03 -16.50
CA ASP A 113 32.03 -9.20 -17.53
C ASP A 113 33.02 -8.01 -17.67
N ARG A 114 33.31 -7.33 -16.54
CA ARG A 114 34.18 -6.13 -16.43
C ARG A 114 33.56 -4.81 -16.90
N GLU A 115 32.30 -4.82 -17.33
CA GLU A 115 31.54 -3.63 -17.65
C GLU A 115 30.67 -3.21 -16.47
N LEU A 116 30.49 -1.89 -16.31
CA LEU A 116 29.64 -1.31 -15.27
C LEU A 116 28.26 -0.98 -15.85
N TYR A 117 27.24 -1.55 -15.24
CA TYR A 117 25.83 -1.34 -15.55
C TYR A 117 25.15 -0.57 -14.41
N THR A 118 24.38 0.45 -14.76
CA THR A 118 23.42 1.11 -13.87
C THR A 118 22.01 0.82 -14.40
N ILE A 119 21.23 0.06 -13.63
CA ILE A 119 19.90 -0.40 -14.04
C ILE A 119 18.86 0.25 -13.14
N SER A 120 17.92 0.98 -13.74
CA SER A 120 16.90 1.75 -13.03
C SER A 120 15.50 1.31 -13.42
N GLY A 121 14.67 0.91 -12.47
CA GLY A 121 13.30 0.49 -12.76
C GLY A 121 12.51 0.06 -11.53
N ARG A 122 11.23 -0.28 -11.71
CA ARG A 122 10.40 -0.82 -10.61
C ARG A 122 10.62 -2.31 -10.37
N GLY A 123 11.06 -3.05 -11.38
CA GLY A 123 11.35 -4.48 -11.29
C GLY A 123 12.13 -5.00 -12.50
N PHE A 124 13.23 -5.72 -12.25
CA PHE A 124 14.06 -6.31 -13.30
C PHE A 124 14.83 -7.54 -12.81
N THR A 125 15.31 -8.35 -13.74
CA THR A 125 16.05 -9.59 -13.50
C THR A 125 17.30 -9.60 -14.36
N ILE A 126 18.44 -9.83 -13.73
CA ILE A 126 19.74 -10.00 -14.39
C ILE A 126 20.05 -11.49 -14.39
N ILE A 127 20.38 -12.03 -15.56
CA ILE A 127 20.70 -13.44 -15.75
C ILE A 127 22.10 -13.53 -16.35
N LYS A 128 23.02 -14.07 -15.56
CA LYS A 128 24.41 -14.27 -15.95
C LYS A 128 24.69 -15.75 -16.21
N SER A 129 24.96 -16.07 -17.47
CA SER A 129 25.44 -17.39 -17.91
C SER A 129 26.72 -17.22 -18.77
N ASN A 130 26.96 -18.10 -19.74
CA ASN A 130 27.99 -17.90 -20.78
C ASN A 130 27.74 -16.64 -21.62
N ARG A 131 26.49 -16.18 -21.68
CA ARG A 131 26.08 -14.85 -22.16
C ARG A 131 25.35 -14.12 -21.03
N THR A 132 25.50 -12.80 -21.01
CA THR A 132 24.80 -11.92 -20.07
C THR A 132 23.50 -11.48 -20.70
N MET A 133 22.38 -11.60 -19.97
CA MET A 133 21.07 -11.10 -20.39
C MET A 133 20.41 -10.32 -19.26
N ILE A 134 19.75 -9.21 -19.59
CA ILE A 134 18.91 -8.43 -18.66
C ILE A 134 17.46 -8.53 -19.14
N ALA A 135 16.56 -8.99 -18.27
CA ALA A 135 15.13 -9.12 -18.51
C ALA A 135 14.35 -8.24 -17.53
N THR A 136 13.23 -7.64 -17.94
CA THR A 136 12.42 -6.78 -17.05
C THR A 136 11.08 -7.44 -16.71
N VAL A 137 10.55 -7.14 -15.51
CA VAL A 137 9.25 -7.66 -15.07
C VAL A 137 8.39 -6.49 -14.62
N LYS A 138 7.33 -6.21 -15.39
CA LYS A 138 6.36 -5.10 -15.20
C LYS A 138 7.00 -3.72 -14.99
N ASN A 139 6.74 -2.82 -15.95
CA ASN A 139 7.03 -1.38 -15.89
C ASN A 139 8.44 -0.93 -16.33
N GLY A 140 9.14 -1.78 -17.08
CA GLY A 140 10.37 -1.44 -17.78
C GLY A 140 11.57 -1.10 -16.89
N ALA A 141 12.76 -1.11 -17.50
CA ALA A 141 14.01 -0.68 -16.87
C ALA A 141 14.82 0.17 -17.86
N ILE A 142 15.55 1.15 -17.32
CA ILE A 142 16.53 1.96 -18.03
C ILE A 142 17.91 1.39 -17.70
N ILE A 143 18.73 1.12 -18.70
CA ILE A 143 20.10 0.64 -18.51
C ILE A 143 21.06 1.68 -19.04
N HIS A 144 22.01 2.06 -18.22
CA HIS A 144 23.16 2.86 -18.60
C HIS A 144 24.43 2.01 -18.47
N VAL A 145 25.25 1.96 -19.52
CA VAL A 145 26.53 1.24 -19.55
C VAL A 145 27.67 2.25 -19.53
N SER A 146 28.57 2.15 -18.56
CA SER A 146 29.70 3.08 -18.47
C SER A 146 30.76 2.76 -19.53
N GLY A 147 31.14 3.76 -20.32
CA GLY A 147 32.20 3.65 -21.34
C GLY A 147 31.69 3.54 -22.79
N ASP A 148 30.38 3.58 -23.00
CA ASP A 148 29.74 3.41 -24.31
C ASP A 148 28.83 4.62 -24.62
N LEU A 149 29.31 5.56 -25.45
CA LEU A 149 28.64 6.75 -26.03
C LEU A 149 27.58 7.55 -25.21
N ASP A 150 27.45 7.36 -23.89
CA ASP A 150 26.38 7.90 -23.04
C ASP A 150 24.96 7.58 -23.58
N LEU A 151 24.72 6.35 -24.02
CA LEU A 151 23.42 5.91 -24.52
C LEU A 151 22.59 5.21 -23.44
N ASP A 152 21.37 5.69 -23.25
CA ASP A 152 20.37 5.11 -22.34
C ASP A 152 19.53 4.08 -23.08
N TYR A 153 19.45 2.86 -22.54
CA TYR A 153 18.67 1.78 -23.13
C TYR A 153 17.35 1.59 -22.36
N MET A 154 16.22 1.82 -23.04
CA MET A 154 14.89 1.56 -22.50
C MET A 154 14.46 0.12 -22.82
N LEU A 155 14.16 -0.67 -21.78
CA LEU A 155 13.57 -2.00 -21.90
C LEU A 155 12.12 -1.96 -21.45
N GLU A 156 11.17 -2.27 -22.35
CA GLU A 156 9.75 -2.41 -22.02
C GLU A 156 9.39 -3.85 -21.59
N THR A 157 8.19 -3.98 -21.02
CA THR A 157 7.70 -5.25 -20.50
C THR A 157 7.45 -6.27 -21.62
N TYR A 158 8.08 -7.44 -21.50
CA TYR A 158 7.80 -8.65 -22.28
C TYR A 158 8.11 -8.69 -23.79
N GLN A 159 8.73 -7.69 -24.45
CA GLN A 159 9.62 -7.90 -25.63
C GLN A 159 10.25 -6.61 -26.22
N GLN A 160 11.41 -6.84 -26.86
CA GLN A 160 12.11 -6.08 -27.92
C GLN A 160 12.44 -4.59 -27.72
N SER A 161 13.70 -4.30 -27.39
CA SER A 161 14.41 -3.18 -28.01
C SER A 161 15.66 -3.68 -28.73
N SER A 162 15.72 -3.39 -30.03
CA SER A 162 16.83 -3.68 -30.93
C SER A 162 17.98 -2.71 -30.69
N LEU A 163 19.22 -3.21 -30.63
CA LEU A 163 20.43 -2.40 -30.78
C LEU A 163 21.33 -2.98 -31.85
N SER A 164 21.85 -2.06 -32.67
CA SER A 164 22.58 -2.28 -33.92
C SER A 164 23.99 -2.84 -33.71
N ASP A 165 24.46 -3.49 -34.77
CA ASP A 165 25.72 -4.21 -34.93
C ASP A 165 26.94 -3.56 -34.25
N GLY A 166 27.40 -4.19 -33.17
CA GLY A 166 28.64 -3.85 -32.45
C GLY A 166 28.69 -4.40 -31.02
N LEU A 167 27.54 -4.48 -30.35
CA LEU A 167 27.37 -5.03 -29.01
C LEU A 167 26.22 -6.04 -29.04
N SER A 168 26.40 -7.22 -28.44
CA SER A 168 25.40 -8.29 -28.44
C SER A 168 24.11 -7.82 -27.75
N ALA A 169 23.09 -7.50 -28.55
CA ALA A 169 21.74 -7.19 -28.06
C ALA A 169 21.24 -8.27 -27.09
N PRO A 170 20.40 -7.94 -26.09
CA PRO A 170 19.76 -8.95 -25.25
C PRO A 170 18.93 -9.86 -26.16
N GLU A 171 19.31 -11.14 -26.27
CA GLU A 171 18.52 -12.14 -27.00
C GLU A 171 17.10 -12.18 -26.44
N GLU A 172 16.12 -12.45 -27.31
CA GLU A 172 14.76 -12.74 -26.84
C GLU A 172 14.82 -13.81 -25.75
N ALA A 173 14.29 -13.47 -24.58
CA ALA A 173 14.30 -14.38 -23.46
C ALA A 173 13.56 -15.66 -23.84
N SER A 174 14.26 -16.80 -23.77
CA SER A 174 13.65 -18.09 -24.05
C SER A 174 12.46 -18.36 -23.11
N ALA A 175 11.52 -19.22 -23.53
CA ALA A 175 10.37 -19.57 -22.68
C ALA A 175 10.79 -20.13 -21.30
N ALA A 176 11.92 -20.84 -21.24
CA ALA A 176 12.51 -21.31 -19.99
C ALA A 176 12.96 -20.14 -19.10
N THR A 177 13.59 -19.13 -19.70
CA THR A 177 14.02 -17.89 -19.04
C THR A 177 12.81 -17.13 -18.46
N LEU A 178 11.76 -16.94 -19.26
CA LEU A 178 10.54 -16.27 -18.82
C LEU A 178 9.85 -17.01 -17.66
N LYS A 179 9.86 -18.35 -17.69
CA LYS A 179 9.33 -19.18 -16.60
C LYS A 179 10.15 -19.02 -15.31
N THR A 180 11.47 -19.00 -15.41
CA THR A 180 12.35 -18.74 -14.25
C THR A 180 12.08 -17.37 -13.65
N VAL A 181 11.95 -16.34 -14.50
CA VAL A 181 11.63 -14.98 -14.07
C VAL A 181 10.27 -14.92 -13.35
N ALA A 182 9.22 -15.54 -13.91
CA ALA A 182 7.91 -15.59 -13.29
C ALA A 182 7.92 -16.32 -11.93
N ASN A 183 8.70 -17.40 -11.81
CA ASN A 183 8.86 -18.11 -10.53
C ASN A 183 9.54 -17.24 -9.48
N LEU A 184 10.58 -16.49 -9.84
CA LEU A 184 11.29 -15.59 -8.93
C LEU A 184 10.40 -14.41 -8.50
N ASP A 185 9.60 -13.85 -9.41
CA ASP A 185 8.61 -12.80 -9.08
C ASP A 185 7.58 -13.31 -8.07
N GLY A 186 7.07 -14.54 -8.26
CA GLY A 186 6.17 -15.18 -7.29
C GLY A 186 6.82 -15.43 -5.91
N ILE A 187 8.11 -15.78 -5.86
CA ILE A 187 8.87 -15.90 -4.62
C ILE A 187 9.02 -14.54 -3.94
N ILE A 188 9.35 -13.48 -4.69
CA ILE A 188 9.43 -12.12 -4.15
C ILE A 188 8.07 -11.71 -3.62
N ASP A 189 6.98 -11.85 -4.37
CA ASP A 189 5.64 -11.50 -3.90
C ASP A 189 5.30 -12.18 -2.59
N ALA A 190 5.50 -13.50 -2.50
CA ALA A 190 5.24 -14.23 -1.28
C ALA A 190 6.09 -13.74 -0.09
N LYS A 191 7.39 -13.52 -0.29
CA LYS A 191 8.34 -13.13 0.76
C LYS A 191 8.22 -11.66 1.16
N VAL A 192 7.96 -10.78 0.21
CA VAL A 192 7.69 -9.35 0.42
C VAL A 192 6.37 -9.19 1.15
N ASN A 193 5.30 -9.85 0.70
CA ASN A 193 4.02 -9.80 1.41
C ASN A 193 4.17 -10.34 2.84
N ALA A 194 4.95 -11.41 3.04
CA ALA A 194 5.27 -11.92 4.37
C ALA A 194 6.12 -10.94 5.21
N SER A 195 7.12 -10.28 4.61
CA SER A 195 7.98 -9.29 5.27
C SER A 195 7.23 -8.01 5.65
N ILE A 196 6.45 -7.45 4.73
CA ILE A 196 5.57 -6.31 5.01
C ILE A 196 4.56 -6.69 6.10
N ALA A 197 4.03 -7.92 6.06
CA ALA A 197 3.16 -8.41 7.12
C ALA A 197 3.87 -8.59 8.48
N ARG A 198 5.20 -8.83 8.54
CA ARG A 198 5.97 -8.91 9.81
C ARG A 198 6.03 -7.57 10.53
N ASP A 199 6.15 -6.47 9.78
CA ASP A 199 6.17 -5.12 10.35
C ASP A 199 4.78 -4.63 10.80
N ILE A 200 3.74 -5.42 10.51
CA ILE A 200 2.35 -5.15 10.86
C ILE A 200 1.88 -6.08 11.98
N ARG A 201 1.61 -5.50 13.14
CA ARG A 201 0.97 -6.20 14.25
C ARG A 201 -0.54 -6.08 14.14
N ARG A 202 -1.24 -7.21 14.24
CA ARG A 202 -2.69 -7.28 14.24
C ARG A 202 -3.20 -7.69 15.61
N TYR A 203 -4.15 -6.93 16.12
CA TYR A 203 -4.77 -7.13 17.41
C TYR A 203 -6.27 -7.25 17.24
N SER A 204 -6.88 -8.12 18.02
CA SER A 204 -8.30 -8.08 18.31
C SER A 204 -8.50 -8.12 19.80
N PHE A 205 -9.42 -7.31 20.31
CA PHE A 205 -9.77 -7.30 21.73
C PHE A 205 -11.23 -6.88 21.92
N GLN A 206 -11.81 -7.35 23.01
CA GLN A 206 -13.18 -7.00 23.37
C GLN A 206 -13.22 -5.74 24.24
N VAL A 207 -14.11 -4.82 23.91
CA VAL A 207 -14.57 -3.74 24.81
C VAL A 207 -15.95 -4.09 25.39
N PHE A 208 -16.33 -3.47 26.51
CA PHE A 208 -17.57 -3.76 27.24
C PHE A 208 -17.71 -5.24 27.63
N LYS A 209 -16.60 -5.86 28.02
CA LYS A 209 -16.52 -7.28 28.37
C LYS A 209 -17.57 -7.65 29.41
N LYS A 210 -18.18 -8.83 29.26
CA LYS A 210 -19.21 -9.36 30.18
C LYS A 210 -20.49 -8.52 30.23
N THR A 211 -20.77 -7.74 29.18
CA THR A 211 -22.06 -7.05 28.99
C THR A 211 -22.69 -7.50 27.67
N GLN A 212 -23.98 -7.22 27.48
CA GLN A 212 -24.65 -7.47 26.19
C GLN A 212 -24.07 -6.66 25.02
N TYR A 213 -23.25 -5.65 25.31
CA TYR A 213 -22.60 -4.77 24.33
C TYR A 213 -21.15 -5.18 24.02
N GLU A 214 -20.72 -6.37 24.44
CA GLU A 214 -19.35 -6.85 24.17
C GLU A 214 -19.03 -6.77 22.67
N THR A 215 -18.05 -5.92 22.35
CA THR A 215 -17.75 -5.51 20.97
C THR A 215 -16.29 -5.75 20.64
N THR A 216 -16.04 -6.44 19.52
CA THR A 216 -14.69 -6.69 19.03
C THR A 216 -14.16 -5.45 18.33
N VAL A 217 -13.01 -4.97 18.79
CA VAL A 217 -12.21 -3.95 18.12
C VAL A 217 -11.02 -4.65 17.46
N PHE A 218 -10.74 -4.31 16.20
CA PHE A 218 -9.52 -4.73 15.52
C PHE A 218 -8.54 -3.56 15.44
N ARG A 219 -7.25 -3.85 15.55
CA ARG A 219 -6.18 -2.88 15.28
C ARG A 219 -5.12 -3.50 14.37
N VAL A 220 -4.74 -2.74 13.36
CA VAL A 220 -3.61 -3.02 12.45
C VAL A 220 -2.58 -1.93 12.69
N VAL A 221 -1.39 -2.29 13.15
CA VAL A 221 -0.37 -1.32 13.58
C VAL A 221 0.94 -1.62 12.88
N HIS A 222 1.43 -0.67 12.09
CA HIS A 222 2.75 -0.75 11.49
C HIS A 222 3.81 -0.28 12.50
N ARG A 223 5.02 -0.82 12.43
CA ARG A 223 6.14 -0.41 13.29
C ARG A 223 6.57 1.04 13.06
N LYS A 224 6.56 1.50 11.80
CA LYS A 224 6.87 2.88 11.42
C LYS A 224 5.71 3.82 11.81
N PRO A 225 5.96 4.90 12.58
CA PRO A 225 4.96 5.91 12.89
C PRO A 225 4.37 6.56 11.63
N GLY A 226 3.12 7.00 11.71
CA GLY A 226 2.40 7.60 10.60
C GLY A 226 0.98 7.97 10.98
N THR A 227 0.09 8.07 9.99
CA THR A 227 -1.30 8.42 10.23
C THR A 227 -2.04 7.28 10.97
N ASN A 228 -2.74 7.61 12.05
CA ASN A 228 -3.62 6.66 12.75
C ASN A 228 -5.06 6.90 12.32
N VAL A 229 -5.69 5.88 11.75
CA VAL A 229 -7.03 5.94 11.17
C VAL A 229 -8.01 5.19 12.06
N PHE A 230 -9.21 5.74 12.22
CA PHE A 230 -10.33 5.11 12.92
C PHE A 230 -11.46 4.85 11.93
N ILE A 231 -11.74 3.58 11.70
CA ILE A 231 -12.77 3.11 10.78
C ILE A 231 -13.97 2.61 11.58
N PHE A 232 -15.14 3.21 11.34
CA PHE A 232 -16.34 2.99 12.13
C PHE A 232 -17.57 2.77 11.23
N ALA A 233 -18.39 1.76 11.54
CA ALA A 233 -19.66 1.48 10.86
C ALA A 233 -20.80 1.49 11.90
N PRO A 234 -21.57 2.59 12.03
CA PRO A 234 -22.48 2.82 13.16
C PRO A 234 -23.73 1.94 13.17
N HIS A 235 -24.28 1.61 11.99
CA HIS A 235 -25.58 0.96 11.85
C HIS A 235 -25.42 -0.45 11.28
N ALA A 236 -26.09 -1.44 11.87
CA ALA A 236 -25.92 -2.83 11.47
C ALA A 236 -26.78 -3.24 10.26
N ASP A 237 -27.83 -2.49 9.96
CA ASP A 237 -28.65 -2.65 8.76
C ASP A 237 -27.94 -2.15 7.49
N GLU A 238 -26.83 -1.42 7.66
CA GLU A 238 -25.95 -0.89 6.60
C GLU A 238 -24.78 -1.85 6.34
N GLN A 239 -25.10 -3.08 5.92
CA GLN A 239 -24.17 -4.22 5.94
C GLN A 239 -22.85 -3.98 5.18
N SER A 240 -22.85 -3.23 4.08
CA SER A 240 -21.62 -2.96 3.33
C SER A 240 -20.58 -2.23 4.18
N ALA A 241 -21.00 -1.31 5.05
CA ALA A 241 -20.12 -0.55 5.93
C ALA A 241 -19.35 -1.47 6.87
N ALA A 242 -20.06 -2.38 7.54
CA ALA A 242 -19.46 -3.34 8.46
C ALA A 242 -18.54 -4.34 7.73
N ILE A 243 -18.97 -4.86 6.57
CA ILE A 243 -18.18 -5.78 5.75
C ILE A 243 -16.88 -5.13 5.29
N VAL A 244 -16.94 -3.89 4.78
CA VAL A 244 -15.77 -3.14 4.31
C VAL A 244 -14.85 -2.77 5.48
N ALA A 245 -15.41 -2.32 6.61
CA ALA A 245 -14.63 -2.06 7.82
C ALA A 245 -13.84 -3.30 8.25
N GLU A 246 -14.48 -4.47 8.33
CA GLU A 246 -13.83 -5.70 8.76
C GLU A 246 -12.71 -6.14 7.80
N ARG A 247 -12.85 -5.92 6.48
CA ARG A 247 -11.78 -6.23 5.50
C ARG A 247 -10.47 -5.50 5.81
N PHE A 248 -10.52 -4.34 6.44
CA PHE A 248 -9.31 -3.60 6.80
C PHE A 248 -8.52 -4.25 7.95
N LYS A 249 -9.04 -5.28 8.65
CA LYS A 249 -8.28 -6.02 9.67
C LYS A 249 -7.06 -6.73 9.08
N ASP A 250 -7.15 -7.06 7.78
CA ASP A 250 -6.09 -7.71 7.01
C ASP A 250 -5.32 -6.73 6.13
N ALA A 251 -5.55 -5.41 6.29
CA ALA A 251 -4.89 -4.39 5.50
C ALA A 251 -3.37 -4.49 5.60
N VAL A 252 -2.72 -4.26 4.46
CA VAL A 252 -1.29 -4.01 4.35
C VAL A 252 -1.11 -2.50 4.36
N ILE A 253 -0.35 -1.99 5.32
CA ILE A 253 -0.08 -0.56 5.52
C ILE A 253 1.43 -0.32 5.62
N ASN A 254 1.89 0.82 5.13
CA ASN A 254 3.32 1.18 5.07
C ASN A 254 3.79 1.96 6.31
N ASN A 255 2.87 2.55 7.08
CA ASN A 255 3.11 3.28 8.32
C ASN A 255 1.79 3.47 9.10
N GLY A 256 1.90 3.96 10.34
CA GLY A 256 0.75 4.34 11.15
C GLY A 256 -0.08 3.15 11.64
N SER A 257 -1.38 3.37 11.81
CA SER A 257 -2.29 2.31 12.26
C SER A 257 -3.72 2.50 11.78
N ILE A 258 -4.50 1.41 11.80
CA ILE A 258 -5.94 1.41 11.56
C ILE A 258 -6.61 0.76 12.77
N THR A 259 -7.52 1.48 13.42
CA THR A 259 -8.44 0.96 14.45
C THR A 259 -9.82 0.79 13.84
N ILE A 260 -10.44 -0.36 14.02
CA ILE A 260 -11.61 -0.79 13.25
C ILE A 260 -12.70 -1.27 14.19
N ILE A 261 -13.90 -0.72 14.03
CA ILE A 261 -15.10 -1.11 14.78
C ILE A 261 -16.25 -1.34 13.78
N PRO A 262 -16.43 -2.58 13.29
CA PRO A 262 -17.44 -2.88 12.28
C PRO A 262 -18.86 -3.00 12.86
N TYR A 263 -18.98 -3.35 14.14
CA TYR A 263 -20.26 -3.57 14.82
C TYR A 263 -20.25 -2.93 16.22
N PRO A 264 -20.41 -1.60 16.32
CA PRO A 264 -20.24 -0.87 17.58
C PRO A 264 -21.31 -1.12 18.62
N VAL A 265 -22.47 -1.65 18.22
CA VAL A 265 -23.59 -1.97 19.10
C VAL A 265 -24.01 -3.42 18.84
N LYS A 266 -23.45 -4.34 19.63
CA LYS A 266 -23.62 -5.79 19.42
C LYS A 266 -25.09 -6.25 19.35
N PRO A 267 -26.03 -5.75 20.18
CA PRO A 267 -27.44 -6.12 20.06
C PRO A 267 -28.08 -5.72 18.72
N ALA A 268 -27.80 -4.51 18.22
CA ALA A 268 -28.28 -4.07 16.89
C ALA A 268 -27.72 -4.97 15.78
N ALA A 269 -26.45 -5.37 15.90
CA ALA A 269 -25.81 -6.28 14.95
C ALA A 269 -26.43 -7.68 14.92
N ALA A 270 -26.89 -8.20 16.06
CA ALA A 270 -27.55 -9.50 16.12
C ALA A 270 -28.91 -9.52 15.39
N MET A 271 -29.56 -8.36 15.29
CA MET A 271 -30.88 -8.20 14.67
C MET A 271 -30.82 -7.55 13.28
N LEU A 272 -29.63 -7.13 12.81
CA LEU A 272 -29.43 -6.33 11.60
C LEU A 272 -30.29 -5.05 11.60
N GLU A 273 -30.30 -4.36 12.73
CA GLU A 273 -31.10 -3.15 12.95
C GLU A 273 -30.23 -1.88 12.93
N ARG A 274 -30.86 -0.76 12.54
CA ARG A 274 -30.24 0.57 12.62
C ARG A 274 -30.03 1.02 14.06
N LEU A 275 -31.04 0.78 14.90
CA LEU A 275 -31.18 1.36 16.23
C LEU A 275 -31.23 0.25 17.27
N HIS A 276 -30.63 0.50 18.42
CA HIS A 276 -30.90 -0.27 19.63
C HIS A 276 -30.89 0.71 20.80
N ILE A 277 -32.05 0.96 21.42
CA ILE A 277 -32.28 2.03 22.42
C ILE A 277 -32.14 3.45 21.84
N PHE A 278 -31.05 3.73 21.13
CA PHE A 278 -30.73 5.03 20.55
C PHE A 278 -29.88 4.88 19.28
N ASP A 279 -29.81 5.93 18.46
CA ASP A 279 -28.98 5.96 17.25
C ASP A 279 -27.51 6.17 17.65
N MET A 280 -26.66 5.18 17.31
CA MET A 280 -25.23 5.21 17.61
C MET A 280 -24.54 6.44 17.01
N ASN A 281 -24.89 6.85 15.79
CA ASN A 281 -24.32 8.02 15.14
C ASN A 281 -24.94 9.35 15.62
N ARG A 282 -25.89 9.34 16.57
CA ARG A 282 -26.40 10.53 17.28
C ARG A 282 -25.90 10.62 18.73
N ALA A 283 -25.12 9.64 19.17
CA ALA A 283 -24.62 9.53 20.54
C ALA A 283 -23.31 10.30 20.78
N PHE A 284 -22.77 10.98 19.76
CA PHE A 284 -21.44 11.60 19.80
C PHE A 284 -21.42 13.08 20.21
N LYS A 285 -22.50 13.58 20.81
CA LYS A 285 -22.64 14.96 21.33
C LYS A 285 -21.41 15.47 22.11
N GLU A 286 -21.06 16.74 21.95
CA GLU A 286 -19.93 17.34 22.67
C GLU A 286 -20.11 17.32 24.19
N LYS A 287 -21.31 17.68 24.65
CA LYS A 287 -21.75 17.56 26.04
C LYS A 287 -22.72 16.38 26.17
N MET A 288 -22.38 15.43 27.02
CA MET A 288 -23.27 14.31 27.36
C MET A 288 -24.40 14.79 28.27
N PRO A 289 -25.60 14.19 28.20
CA PRO A 289 -26.65 14.45 29.18
C PRO A 289 -26.23 13.98 30.57
N ASP A 290 -26.87 14.50 31.61
CA ASP A 290 -26.56 14.17 33.01
C ASP A 290 -26.77 12.68 33.33
N LYS A 291 -27.68 12.03 32.59
CA LYS A 291 -27.97 10.60 32.68
C LYS A 291 -27.91 9.98 31.28
N PRO A 292 -26.71 9.61 30.79
CA PRO A 292 -26.56 9.03 29.46
C PRO A 292 -27.12 7.61 29.41
N ASN A 293 -27.82 7.29 28.31
CA ASN A 293 -28.22 5.91 28.03
C ASN A 293 -27.00 5.03 27.68
N GLU A 294 -27.24 3.73 27.50
CA GLU A 294 -26.20 2.74 27.25
C GLU A 294 -25.42 3.02 25.95
N ILE A 295 -26.09 3.45 24.88
CA ILE A 295 -25.45 3.80 23.60
C ILE A 295 -24.60 5.08 23.75
N GLU A 296 -25.09 6.05 24.51
CA GLU A 296 -24.35 7.26 24.85
C GLU A 296 -23.09 6.94 25.69
N GLN A 297 -23.16 5.97 26.60
CA GLN A 297 -21.98 5.48 27.34
C GLN A 297 -20.99 4.72 26.43
N ILE A 298 -21.49 3.91 25.49
CA ILE A 298 -20.67 3.27 24.46
C ILE A 298 -19.93 4.32 23.62
N ALA A 299 -20.62 5.38 23.20
CA ALA A 299 -20.02 6.49 22.45
C ALA A 299 -18.91 7.18 23.24
N VAL A 300 -19.04 7.34 24.56
CA VAL A 300 -17.97 7.88 25.41
C VAL A 300 -16.71 7.02 25.33
N ARG A 301 -16.82 5.68 25.36
CA ARG A 301 -15.65 4.80 25.21
C ARG A 301 -14.99 4.96 23.84
N TYR A 302 -15.76 5.05 22.76
CA TYR A 302 -15.20 5.29 21.43
C TYR A 302 -14.52 6.67 21.30
N LYS A 303 -15.10 7.72 21.89
CA LYS A 303 -14.43 9.03 22.00
C LYS A 303 -13.11 8.96 22.76
N GLN A 304 -13.02 8.15 23.81
CA GLN A 304 -11.76 7.92 24.52
C GLN A 304 -10.73 7.20 23.64
N MET A 305 -11.16 6.22 22.82
CA MET A 305 -10.27 5.51 21.90
C MET A 305 -9.64 6.44 20.85
N LEU A 306 -10.36 7.47 20.39
CA LEU A 306 -9.80 8.48 19.49
C LEU A 306 -8.54 9.13 20.08
N LYS A 307 -8.55 9.40 21.39
CA LYS A 307 -7.40 9.97 22.11
C LYS A 307 -6.35 8.92 22.46
N GLU A 308 -6.79 7.78 23.01
CA GLU A 308 -5.93 6.68 23.44
C GLU A 308 -5.01 6.18 22.31
N TYR A 309 -5.53 6.15 21.08
CA TYR A 309 -4.80 5.69 19.91
C TYR A 309 -4.24 6.81 19.04
N ASN A 310 -4.27 8.05 19.53
CA ASN A 310 -3.79 9.23 18.83
C ASN A 310 -4.27 9.26 17.36
N ILE A 311 -5.59 9.12 17.19
CA ILE A 311 -6.23 9.08 15.86
C ILE A 311 -6.06 10.44 15.20
N HIS A 312 -5.73 10.44 13.91
CA HIS A 312 -5.64 11.64 13.07
C HIS A 312 -6.79 11.73 12.05
N LEU A 313 -7.29 10.58 11.59
CA LEU A 313 -8.34 10.47 10.58
C LEU A 313 -9.48 9.55 11.05
N VAL A 314 -10.73 9.99 10.90
CA VAL A 314 -11.93 9.17 11.10
C VAL A 314 -12.64 8.94 9.76
N LEU A 315 -12.88 7.67 9.42
CA LEU A 315 -13.72 7.27 8.30
C LEU A 315 -14.98 6.59 8.86
N ASN A 316 -16.10 7.29 8.78
CA ASN A 316 -17.40 6.83 9.24
C ASN A 316 -18.18 6.28 8.04
N MET A 317 -18.40 4.98 7.97
CA MET A 317 -18.97 4.30 6.81
C MET A 317 -20.47 4.11 6.97
N HIS A 318 -21.24 4.46 5.95
CA HIS A 318 -22.71 4.41 5.96
C HIS A 318 -23.30 3.93 4.63
N GLU A 319 -24.57 3.56 4.67
CA GLU A 319 -25.44 3.43 3.49
C GLU A 319 -26.54 4.49 3.53
N GLY A 320 -26.41 5.51 2.69
CA GLY A 320 -27.33 6.63 2.60
C GLY A 320 -28.58 6.27 1.79
N LEU A 321 -29.73 6.75 2.22
CA LEU A 321 -30.98 6.67 1.44
C LEU A 321 -30.90 7.64 0.26
N GLY A 322 -31.48 7.20 -0.86
CA GLY A 322 -31.66 8.02 -2.04
C GLY A 322 -30.36 8.47 -2.70
N TRP A 323 -30.45 9.06 -3.89
CA TRP A 323 -29.27 9.50 -4.62
C TRP A 323 -29.10 10.99 -4.38
N HIS A 324 -27.94 11.40 -3.85
CA HIS A 324 -27.62 12.82 -3.76
C HIS A 324 -27.21 13.37 -5.15
N VAL A 325 -28.09 13.30 -6.13
CA VAL A 325 -27.87 13.84 -7.48
C VAL A 325 -28.54 15.21 -7.59
N SER A 326 -27.72 16.26 -7.78
CA SER A 326 -28.08 17.64 -8.15
C SER A 326 -29.49 18.17 -7.77
N GLU A 327 -29.53 19.18 -6.89
CA GLU A 327 -30.65 20.10 -6.56
C GLU A 327 -32.05 19.56 -6.23
N ARG A 328 -32.49 18.40 -6.73
CA ARG A 328 -33.81 17.80 -6.50
C ARG A 328 -33.90 17.04 -5.19
N ASP A 329 -32.79 16.41 -4.78
CA ASP A 329 -32.76 15.41 -3.70
C ASP A 329 -31.77 15.82 -2.59
N LYS A 330 -31.87 17.07 -2.11
CA LYS A 330 -30.90 17.66 -1.15
C LYS A 330 -30.88 16.98 0.23
N GLU A 331 -31.93 16.25 0.57
CA GLU A 331 -32.01 15.52 1.84
C GLU A 331 -31.40 14.12 1.78
N ASP A 332 -31.23 13.56 0.58
CA ASP A 332 -30.63 12.27 0.36
C ASP A 332 -29.11 12.32 0.58
N LEU A 333 -28.53 11.21 1.04
CA LEU A 333 -27.10 11.12 1.37
C LEU A 333 -26.35 10.14 0.48
N GLY A 334 -27.03 9.25 -0.26
CA GLY A 334 -26.35 8.22 -1.03
C GLY A 334 -25.42 8.79 -2.11
N GLN A 335 -24.26 8.15 -2.24
CA GLN A 335 -23.11 8.56 -3.08
C GLN A 335 -22.47 9.89 -2.68
N THR A 336 -22.30 10.11 -1.38
CA THR A 336 -21.61 11.31 -0.89
C THR A 336 -20.42 11.01 0.00
N VAL A 337 -19.47 11.95 -0.01
CA VAL A 337 -18.47 12.08 1.05
C VAL A 337 -18.87 13.28 1.87
N VAL A 338 -19.41 13.02 3.05
CA VAL A 338 -19.92 14.04 3.98
C VAL A 338 -18.78 14.54 4.87
N TYR A 339 -18.72 15.84 5.10
CA TYR A 339 -17.74 16.45 6.01
C TYR A 339 -18.33 17.66 6.75
N ASP A 340 -17.83 17.87 7.97
CA ASP A 340 -18.41 18.83 8.93
C ASP A 340 -17.70 20.19 8.98
N ASP A 341 -16.55 20.32 8.32
CA ASP A 341 -15.75 21.55 8.27
C ASP A 341 -15.26 21.82 6.84
N LYS A 342 -15.43 23.06 6.36
CA LYS A 342 -15.05 23.46 5.00
C LYS A 342 -13.56 23.30 4.70
N LYS A 343 -12.70 23.27 5.72
CA LYS A 343 -11.25 22.99 5.51
C LYS A 343 -11.00 21.63 4.84
N PHE A 344 -11.95 20.71 4.90
CA PHE A 344 -11.84 19.38 4.29
C PHE A 344 -12.28 19.29 2.83
N ASP A 345 -12.82 20.38 2.25
CA ASP A 345 -13.36 20.37 0.89
C ASP A 345 -12.33 19.92 -0.15
N ALA A 346 -11.10 20.43 -0.06
CA ALA A 346 -10.02 20.06 -0.97
C ALA A 346 -9.65 18.57 -0.87
N THR A 347 -9.61 18.02 0.36
CA THR A 347 -9.29 16.61 0.59
C THR A 347 -10.41 15.70 0.10
N ALA A 348 -11.67 16.04 0.39
CA ALA A 348 -12.84 15.29 -0.09
C ALA A 348 -12.89 15.28 -1.63
N LYS A 349 -12.78 16.45 -2.26
CA LYS A 349 -12.76 16.58 -3.73
C LYS A 349 -11.64 15.78 -4.36
N ARG A 350 -10.42 15.83 -3.82
CA ARG A 350 -9.30 15.03 -4.32
C ARG A 350 -9.60 13.53 -4.30
N ALA A 351 -10.12 13.02 -3.18
CA ALA A 351 -10.47 11.60 -3.06
C ALA A 351 -11.56 11.21 -4.07
N ILE A 352 -12.61 12.04 -4.16
CA ILE A 352 -13.74 11.84 -5.06
C ILE A 352 -13.30 11.88 -6.52
N ASP A 353 -12.50 12.85 -6.94
CA ASP A 353 -12.02 12.99 -8.32
C ASP A 353 -11.17 11.78 -8.73
N ASN A 354 -10.33 11.26 -7.83
CA ASN A 354 -9.50 10.09 -8.10
C ASN A 354 -10.33 8.81 -8.30
N ILE A 355 -11.45 8.68 -7.59
CA ILE A 355 -12.36 7.53 -7.71
C ILE A 355 -13.33 7.70 -8.87
N ASN A 356 -13.93 8.87 -9.06
CA ASN A 356 -14.87 9.15 -10.14
C ASN A 356 -14.24 8.99 -11.54
N LYS A 357 -12.92 9.21 -11.68
CA LYS A 357 -12.18 8.89 -12.93
C LYS A 357 -12.23 7.41 -13.29
N ARG A 358 -12.46 6.52 -12.32
CA ARG A 358 -12.56 5.06 -12.48
C ARG A 358 -14.01 4.58 -12.58
N ILE A 359 -14.98 5.49 -12.49
CA ILE A 359 -16.42 5.19 -12.54
C ILE A 359 -17.00 5.74 -13.85
N GLU A 360 -17.30 4.83 -14.76
CA GLU A 360 -17.87 5.15 -16.07
C GLU A 360 -19.31 5.65 -15.97
N VAL A 361 -20.14 4.96 -15.18
CA VAL A 361 -21.56 5.27 -15.04
C VAL A 361 -21.73 6.43 -14.07
N LYS A 362 -22.15 7.59 -14.60
CA LYS A 362 -22.23 8.86 -13.87
C LYS A 362 -23.04 8.78 -12.58
N ASP A 363 -24.12 8.00 -12.56
CA ASP A 363 -25.01 7.91 -11.40
C ASP A 363 -24.31 7.30 -10.18
N PHE A 364 -23.28 6.47 -10.36
CA PHE A 364 -22.48 5.90 -9.27
C PHE A 364 -21.32 6.79 -8.83
N ARG A 365 -21.19 8.00 -9.37
CA ARG A 365 -20.11 8.91 -8.98
C ARG A 365 -20.42 9.53 -7.63
N MET A 366 -19.37 9.64 -6.81
CA MET A 366 -19.44 10.25 -5.50
C MET A 366 -19.47 11.78 -5.62
N LEU A 367 -20.10 12.46 -4.67
CA LEU A 367 -20.13 13.92 -4.57
C LEU A 367 -19.68 14.41 -3.20
N PRO A 368 -18.97 15.55 -3.11
CA PRO A 368 -18.62 16.14 -1.83
C PRO A 368 -19.85 16.81 -1.22
N LEU A 369 -20.11 16.57 0.07
CA LEU A 369 -21.23 17.18 0.79
C LEU A 369 -20.76 17.84 2.10
N TYR A 370 -20.71 19.16 2.11
CA TYR A 370 -20.55 19.92 3.35
C TYR A 370 -21.87 19.98 4.11
N LYS A 371 -22.00 19.20 5.19
CA LYS A 371 -23.21 19.14 6.03
C LYS A 371 -22.80 18.91 7.49
N PRO A 372 -22.56 19.98 8.27
CA PRO A 372 -22.23 19.85 9.69
C PRO A 372 -23.37 19.20 10.48
N MET A 373 -23.07 18.12 11.22
CA MET A 373 -24.04 17.33 11.98
C MET A 373 -23.60 17.19 13.46
N PRO A 374 -24.00 18.10 14.36
CA PRO A 374 -23.43 18.28 15.71
C PRO A 374 -23.38 17.08 16.66
N ASP A 375 -24.17 16.04 16.39
CA ASP A 375 -24.30 14.86 17.25
C ASP A 375 -23.63 13.60 16.69
N THR A 376 -22.91 13.73 15.56
CA THR A 376 -22.22 12.64 14.87
C THR A 376 -20.77 12.46 15.28
N LEU A 377 -20.24 11.25 15.03
CA LEU A 377 -18.84 10.93 15.27
C LEU A 377 -17.90 11.86 14.48
N THR A 378 -18.23 12.13 13.21
CA THR A 378 -17.39 12.96 12.34
C THR A 378 -17.35 14.40 12.86
N TYR A 379 -18.49 14.97 13.26
CA TYR A 379 -18.52 16.32 13.83
C TYR A 379 -17.72 16.40 15.14
N TYR A 380 -17.91 15.44 16.04
CA TYR A 380 -17.13 15.38 17.29
C TYR A 380 -15.62 15.34 17.00
N ALA A 381 -15.19 14.48 16.08
CA ALA A 381 -13.80 14.33 15.69
C ALA A 381 -13.24 15.66 15.11
N CYS A 382 -13.99 16.31 14.23
CA CYS A 382 -13.61 17.61 13.64
C CYS A 382 -13.38 18.68 14.71
N LYS A 383 -14.26 18.76 15.72
CA LYS A 383 -14.12 19.71 16.84
C LYS A 383 -12.91 19.42 17.72
N ARG A 384 -12.34 18.21 17.65
CA ARG A 384 -11.09 17.83 18.32
C ARG A 384 -9.85 18.01 17.44
N GLY A 385 -10.01 18.63 16.27
CA GLY A 385 -8.92 18.88 15.34
C GLY A 385 -8.53 17.65 14.50
N LEU A 386 -9.36 16.60 14.49
CA LEU A 386 -9.14 15.41 13.66
C LEU A 386 -9.76 15.63 12.29
N ASP A 387 -9.18 15.00 11.27
CA ASP A 387 -9.79 14.93 9.96
C ASP A 387 -10.89 13.85 10.00
N ALA A 388 -12.08 14.14 9.48
CA ALA A 388 -13.19 13.19 9.54
C ALA A 388 -14.14 13.28 8.36
N PHE A 389 -14.54 12.12 7.84
CA PHE A 389 -15.41 12.00 6.66
C PHE A 389 -16.44 10.90 6.87
N GLY A 390 -17.69 11.19 6.50
CA GLY A 390 -18.74 10.20 6.28
C GLY A 390 -18.67 9.68 4.85
N ILE A 391 -18.62 8.36 4.65
CA ILE A 391 -18.67 7.74 3.32
C ILE A 391 -20.03 7.08 3.17
N GLU A 392 -20.89 7.70 2.38
CA GLU A 392 -22.29 7.31 2.15
C GLU A 392 -22.41 6.68 0.77
N VAL A 393 -22.68 5.38 0.69
CA VAL A 393 -23.04 4.72 -0.59
C VAL A 393 -24.54 4.54 -0.67
N GLN A 394 -25.10 4.60 -1.89
CA GLN A 394 -26.54 4.45 -2.07
C GLN A 394 -27.04 3.09 -1.56
N ARG A 395 -28.10 3.09 -0.73
CA ARG A 395 -28.63 1.92 -0.05
C ARG A 395 -29.31 0.92 -0.98
N GLU A 396 -30.03 1.39 -2.01
CA GLU A 396 -30.85 0.57 -2.91
C GLU A 396 -30.07 -0.11 -4.05
N ILE A 397 -28.74 0.03 -4.11
CA ILE A 397 -27.92 -0.73 -5.07
C ILE A 397 -27.50 -2.09 -4.47
N THR A 398 -27.06 -3.00 -5.34
CA THR A 398 -26.65 -4.35 -4.89
C THR A 398 -25.52 -4.29 -3.87
N LEU A 399 -25.54 -5.19 -2.89
CA LEU A 399 -24.54 -5.25 -1.81
C LEU A 399 -23.09 -5.27 -2.33
N ASN A 400 -22.81 -6.02 -3.41
CA ASN A 400 -21.48 -6.07 -4.03
C ASN A 400 -21.03 -4.71 -4.56
N LYS A 401 -21.94 -3.92 -5.16
CA LYS A 401 -21.63 -2.56 -5.62
C LYS A 401 -21.35 -1.62 -4.44
N LYS A 402 -22.16 -1.72 -3.37
CA LYS A 402 -21.95 -0.95 -2.13
C LYS A 402 -20.56 -1.22 -1.54
N ILE A 403 -20.23 -2.50 -1.36
CA ILE A 403 -18.91 -2.94 -0.86
C ILE A 403 -17.77 -2.40 -1.74
N LEU A 404 -17.89 -2.50 -3.07
CA LEU A 404 -16.86 -2.04 -3.99
C LEU A 404 -16.61 -0.53 -3.88
N LEU A 405 -17.67 0.28 -3.94
CA LEU A 405 -17.58 1.74 -3.88
C LEU A 405 -17.05 2.22 -2.54
N GLN A 406 -17.57 1.66 -1.45
CA GLN A 406 -17.18 2.03 -0.11
C GLN A 406 -15.73 1.62 0.21
N TYR A 407 -15.30 0.42 -0.21
CA TYR A 407 -13.90 0.00 -0.12
C TYR A 407 -12.98 0.91 -0.93
N ALA A 408 -13.34 1.22 -2.18
CA ALA A 408 -12.54 2.06 -3.06
C ALA A 408 -12.36 3.47 -2.48
N MET A 409 -13.42 4.06 -1.92
CA MET A 409 -13.31 5.36 -1.27
C MET A 409 -12.46 5.32 0.00
N ALA A 410 -12.70 4.35 0.88
CA ALA A 410 -11.90 4.20 2.10
C ALA A 410 -10.41 3.99 1.75
N GLU A 411 -10.10 3.16 0.75
CA GLU A 411 -8.74 2.95 0.28
C GLU A 411 -8.10 4.23 -0.25
N GLU A 412 -8.84 5.05 -1.00
CA GLU A 412 -8.32 6.32 -1.53
C GLU A 412 -7.96 7.30 -0.41
N PHE A 413 -8.77 7.36 0.66
CA PHE A 413 -8.39 8.11 1.86
C PHE A 413 -7.10 7.53 2.48
N LEU A 414 -6.97 6.22 2.62
CA LEU A 414 -5.73 5.62 3.16
C LEU A 414 -4.50 6.00 2.31
N ARG A 415 -4.61 6.04 0.97
CA ARG A 415 -3.53 6.52 0.08
C ARG A 415 -3.22 7.99 0.29
N ILE A 416 -4.24 8.85 0.33
CA ILE A 416 -4.08 10.30 0.53
C ILE A 416 -3.34 10.60 1.84
N TYR A 417 -3.60 9.80 2.89
CA TYR A 417 -2.95 9.93 4.20
C TYR A 417 -1.68 9.07 4.34
N GLN A 418 -1.16 8.56 3.23
CA GLN A 418 0.13 7.87 3.10
C GLN A 418 0.25 6.54 3.87
N LEU A 419 -0.88 5.86 4.17
CA LEU A 419 -0.84 4.50 4.71
C LEU A 419 -0.58 3.44 3.64
N LYS A 420 -0.79 3.74 2.36
CA LYS A 420 -0.66 2.81 1.24
C LYS A 420 0.21 3.35 0.11
#